data_AF-A0A356QLG7-F1
#
_entry.id   AF-A0A356QLG7-F1
#
_cell.length_a   1.000
_cell.length_b   1.000
_cell.length_c   1.000
_cell.angle_alpha   90.00
_cell.angle_beta   90.00
_cell.angle_gamma   90.00
#
_symmetry.space_group_name_H-M   'P 1'
#
loop_
_entity.id
_entity.type
_entity.pdbx_description
1 polymer ?
#
loop_
_entity_poly.entity_id
_entity_poly.type
_entity_poly.pdbx_seq_one_letter_code
_entity_poly.pdbx_strand_id
1 'polypeptide(L)'
;MITFIFSIVLLVVGYFTYGKFVERVFVADRKRQTPAFSMRDDIDYVPMNTTRNSLIQLLNIAGVGPIFGPILGALYGPVAFVWIVIGCIFAGA
;
A
#
# COMPACT_ATOMS: atom_id res chain seq x y z
N MET A 1 -12.54 -10.71 -17.28
CA MET A 1 -11.82 -9.73 -18.12
C MET A 1 -12.35 -8.32 -17.92
N ILE A 2 -13.66 -8.07 -18.03
CA ILE A 2 -14.25 -6.74 -17.80
C ILE A 2 -13.95 -6.20 -16.40
N THR A 3 -14.16 -7.02 -15.36
CA THR A 3 -13.87 -6.64 -13.96
C THR A 3 -12.40 -6.25 -13.74
N PHE A 4 -11.47 -6.96 -14.37
CA PHE A 4 -10.04 -6.67 -14.30
C PHE A 4 -9.68 -5.32 -14.92
N ILE A 5 -10.18 -5.03 -16.13
CA ILE A 5 -9.92 -3.74 -16.80
C ILE A 5 -10.55 -2.59 -16.01
N PHE A 6 -11.78 -2.77 -15.53
CA PHE A 6 -12.46 -1.79 -14.69
C PHE A 6 -11.69 -1.50 -13.39
N SER A 7 -11.15 -2.54 -12.76
CA SER A 7 -10.29 -2.44 -11.58
C SER A 7 -9.03 -1.60 -11.82
N ILE A 8 -8.35 -1.79 -12.96
CA ILE A 8 -7.19 -0.96 -13.33
C ILE A 8 -7.59 0.50 -13.48
N VAL A 9 -8.68 0.78 -14.20
CA VAL A 9 -9.18 2.15 -14.38
C VAL A 9 -9.51 2.80 -13.04
N LEU A 10 -10.18 2.08 -12.13
CA LEU A 10 -10.48 2.57 -10.79
C LEU A 10 -9.22 2.88 -9.97
N LEU A 11 -8.18 2.04 -10.04
CA LEU A 11 -6.92 2.31 -9.34
C LEU A 11 -6.25 3.57 -9.87
N VAL A 12 -6.24 3.77 -11.19
CA VAL A 12 -5.68 4.99 -11.81
C VAL A 12 -6.47 6.23 -11.38
N VAL A 13 -7.81 6.17 -11.45
CA VAL A 13 -8.67 7.29 -11.03
C VAL A 13 -8.52 7.56 -9.53
N GLY A 14 -8.50 6.51 -8.69
CA GLY A 14 -8.30 6.60 -7.25
C GLY A 14 -6.97 7.25 -6.89
N TYR A 15 -5.89 6.90 -7.58
CA TYR A 15 -4.57 7.53 -7.41
C TYR A 15 -4.63 9.05 -7.62
N PHE A 16 -5.26 9.52 -8.69
CA PHE A 16 -5.31 10.95 -9.00
C PHE A 16 -6.35 11.73 -8.17
N THR A 17 -7.41 11.08 -7.69
CA THR A 17 -8.49 11.73 -6.94
C THR A 17 -8.30 11.60 -5.44
N TYR A 18 -8.38 10.37 -4.92
CA TYR A 18 -8.23 10.07 -3.50
C TYR A 18 -6.79 10.30 -3.03
N GLY A 19 -5.78 9.95 -3.84
CA GLY A 19 -4.37 10.24 -3.50
C GLY A 19 -4.11 11.73 -3.26
N LYS A 20 -4.63 12.62 -4.13
CA LYS A 20 -4.55 14.08 -3.94
C LYS A 20 -5.33 14.57 -2.72
N PHE A 21 -6.47 13.95 -2.42
CA PHE A 21 -7.26 14.29 -1.23
C PHE A 21 -6.47 13.93 0.04
N VAL A 22 -5.92 12.73 0.11
CA VAL A 22 -5.08 12.25 1.22
C VAL A 22 -3.85 13.15 1.40
N GLU A 23 -3.15 13.49 0.32
CA GLU A 23 -1.99 14.40 0.38
C GLU A 23 -2.35 15.76 1.01
N ARG A 24 -3.53 16.30 0.67
CA ARG A 24 -4.03 17.56 1.24
C ARG A 24 -4.41 17.42 2.72
N VAL A 25 -4.98 16.28 3.13
CA VAL A 25 -5.40 16.04 4.53
C VAL A 25 -4.21 15.82 5.45
N PHE A 26 -3.22 15.02 5.01
CA PHE A 26 -2.09 14.63 5.86
C PHE A 26 -0.88 15.57 5.79
N VAL A 27 -0.91 16.58 4.90
CA VAL A 27 0.11 17.64 4.78
C VAL A 27 1.51 17.04 4.79
N ALA A 28 1.85 16.29 3.74
CA ALA A 28 3.12 15.60 3.62
C ALA A 28 4.29 16.61 3.51
N ASP A 29 4.86 17.01 4.66
CA ASP A 29 6.02 17.88 4.70
C ASP A 29 7.31 17.08 4.45
N ARG A 30 7.94 17.34 3.30
CA ARG A 30 9.22 16.74 2.92
C ARG A 30 10.40 17.15 3.81
N LYS A 31 10.27 18.24 4.56
CA LYS A 31 11.30 18.71 5.51
C LYS A 31 11.18 18.05 6.88
N ARG A 32 10.06 17.37 7.16
CA ARG A 32 9.86 16.68 8.44
C ARG A 32 10.81 15.49 8.52
N GLN A 33 11.68 15.51 9.51
CA GLN A 33 12.57 14.39 9.81
C GLN A 33 11.75 13.17 10.23
N THR A 34 12.10 11.99 9.73
CA THR A 34 11.39 10.76 10.09
C THR A 34 11.65 10.40 11.57
N PRO A 35 10.68 9.77 12.26
CA PRO A 35 10.84 9.34 13.66
C PRO A 35 12.09 8.49 13.91
N ALA A 36 12.53 7.71 12.91
CA ALA A 36 13.76 6.92 12.96
C ALA A 36 15.03 7.75 13.26
N PHE A 37 15.03 9.05 12.94
CA PHE A 37 16.14 9.95 13.27
C PHE A 37 15.82 10.92 14.41
N SER A 38 14.57 11.36 14.59
CA SER A 38 14.21 12.34 15.62
C SER A 38 13.93 11.72 17.00
N MET A 39 13.51 10.46 17.05
CA MET A 39 13.17 9.72 18.28
C MET A 39 13.97 8.42 18.41
N ARG A 40 15.23 8.44 17.99
CA ARG A 40 16.08 7.25 17.94
C ARG A 40 16.27 6.64 19.33
N ASP A 41 15.88 5.37 19.47
CA ASP A 41 16.04 4.57 20.70
C ASP A 41 16.80 3.25 20.47
N ASP A 42 17.25 2.99 19.24
CA ASP A 42 17.93 1.76 18.80
C ASP A 42 17.14 0.45 19.04
N ILE A 43 15.84 0.54 19.35
CA ILE A 43 14.91 -0.57 19.54
C ILE A 43 13.76 -0.48 18.52
N ASP A 44 12.90 0.54 18.64
CA ASP A 44 11.74 0.76 17.77
C ASP A 44 12.06 1.74 16.63
N TYR A 45 12.92 2.73 16.89
CA TYR A 45 13.31 3.78 15.96
C TYR A 45 14.79 3.66 15.59
N VAL A 46 15.06 2.85 14.57
CA VAL A 46 16.42 2.61 14.07
C VAL A 46 16.56 3.12 12.64
N PRO A 47 17.50 4.03 12.35
CA PRO A 47 17.75 4.47 10.99
C PRO A 47 18.35 3.33 10.16
N MET A 48 17.73 3.03 9.02
CA MET A 48 18.13 1.96 8.11
C MET A 48 18.47 2.51 6.73
N ASN A 49 19.36 1.80 6.01
CA ASN A 49 19.62 2.12 4.61
C ASN A 49 18.36 1.87 3.77
N THR A 50 18.17 2.66 2.72
CA THR A 50 17.00 2.61 1.84
C THR A 50 16.79 1.22 1.21
N THR A 51 17.85 0.58 0.70
CA THR A 51 17.80 -0.75 0.08
C THR A 51 17.32 -1.83 1.06
N ARG A 52 17.84 -1.83 2.29
CA ARG A 52 17.44 -2.79 3.33
C ARG A 52 15.98 -2.54 3.73
N ASN A 53 15.60 -1.28 3.93
CA ASN A 53 14.22 -0.94 4.27
C ASN A 53 13.25 -1.38 3.16
N SER A 54 13.55 -1.07 1.90
CA SER A 54 12.72 -1.49 0.76
C SER A 54 12.60 -3.01 0.63
N LEU A 55 13.68 -3.76 0.91
CA LEU A 55 13.64 -5.23 0.90
C LEU A 55 12.75 -5.79 2.00
N ILE A 56 12.80 -5.22 3.21
CA ILE A 56 11.93 -5.62 4.33
C ILE A 56 10.46 -5.36 3.97
N GLN A 57 10.15 -4.18 3.39
CA GLN A 57 8.79 -3.88 2.94
C GLN A 57 8.31 -4.84 1.85
N LEU A 58 9.19 -5.17 0.89
CA LEU A 58 8.89 -6.17 -0.12
C LEU A 58 8.61 -7.54 0.50
N LEU A 59 9.41 -7.99 1.46
CA LEU A 59 9.18 -9.25 2.17
C LEU A 59 7.87 -9.23 2.96
N ASN A 60 7.52 -8.12 3.61
CA ASN A 60 6.26 -7.99 4.35
C ASN A 60 5.05 -8.13 3.41
N ILE A 61 5.09 -7.50 2.23
CA ILE A 61 4.02 -7.62 1.22
C ILE A 61 4.00 -9.03 0.63
N ALA A 62 5.17 -9.56 0.26
CA ALA A 62 5.31 -10.89 -0.33
C ALA A 62 5.03 -12.03 0.66
N GLY A 63 5.08 -11.79 1.97
CA GLY A 63 4.68 -12.78 2.97
C GLY A 63 3.17 -13.00 2.99
N VAL A 64 2.38 -11.96 2.70
CA VAL A 64 0.92 -12.01 2.73
C VAL A 64 0.34 -12.27 1.32
N GLY A 65 0.86 -11.62 0.29
CA GLY A 65 0.28 -11.63 -1.06
C GLY A 65 0.10 -13.01 -1.72
N PRO A 66 1.14 -13.86 -1.82
CA PRO A 66 1.10 -15.16 -2.48
C PRO A 66 0.15 -16.18 -1.82
N ILE A 67 -0.18 -15.98 -0.55
CA ILE A 67 -1.10 -16.87 0.19
C ILE A 67 -2.54 -16.38 0.00
N PHE A 68 -2.81 -15.11 0.31
CA PHE A 68 -4.18 -14.60 0.28
C PHE A 68 -4.72 -14.39 -1.14
N GLY A 69 -3.87 -14.04 -2.11
CA GLY A 69 -4.27 -13.79 -3.50
C GLY A 69 -4.97 -14.99 -4.16
N PRO A 70 -4.33 -16.18 -4.22
CA PRO A 70 -4.95 -17.38 -4.78
C PRO A 70 -6.20 -17.83 -4.02
N ILE A 71 -6.20 -17.72 -2.69
CA ILE A 71 -7.36 -18.10 -1.85
C ILE A 71 -8.56 -17.22 -2.18
N LEU A 72 -8.38 -15.89 -2.22
CA LEU A 72 -9.45 -14.96 -2.57
C LEU A 72 -9.93 -15.16 -4.01
N GLY A 73 -9.02 -15.44 -4.94
CA GLY A 73 -9.34 -15.77 -6.33
C GLY A 73 -10.17 -17.05 -6.45
N ALA A 74 -9.85 -18.09 -5.67
CA ALA A 74 -10.59 -19.35 -5.65
C ALA A 74 -11.97 -19.22 -4.99
N LEU A 75 -12.08 -18.46 -3.89
CA LEU A 75 -13.33 -18.32 -3.13
C LEU A 75 -14.34 -17.37 -3.80
N TYR A 76 -13.87 -16.24 -4.35
CA TYR A 76 -14.74 -15.16 -4.81
C TYR A 76 -14.70 -14.95 -6.33
N GLY A 77 -13.83 -15.68 -7.04
CA GLY A 77 -13.70 -15.58 -8.49
C GLY A 77 -13.43 -14.14 -8.95
N PRO A 78 -14.04 -13.69 -10.06
CA PRO A 78 -13.84 -12.33 -10.59
C PRO A 78 -14.31 -11.19 -9.68
N VAL A 79 -15.12 -11.46 -8.65
CA VAL A 79 -15.59 -10.44 -7.68
C VAL A 79 -14.47 -10.04 -6.72
N ALA A 80 -13.46 -10.90 -6.53
CA ALA A 80 -12.28 -10.59 -5.72
C ALA A 80 -11.60 -9.28 -6.15
N PHE A 81 -11.60 -8.97 -7.45
CA PHE A 81 -11.02 -7.74 -7.99
C PHE A 81 -11.68 -6.46 -7.48
N VAL A 82 -12.98 -6.49 -7.19
CA VAL A 82 -13.70 -5.33 -6.66
C VAL A 82 -13.27 -5.08 -5.22
N TRP A 83 -13.23 -6.12 -4.40
CA TRP A 83 -12.81 -6.05 -3.00
C TRP A 83 -11.35 -5.62 -2.85
N ILE A 84 -10.45 -6.18 -3.67
CA ILE A 84 -9.03 -5.81 -3.67
C ILE A 84 -8.87 -4.32 -4.03
N VAL A 85 -9.54 -3.85 -5.09
CA VAL A 85 -9.41 -2.45 -5.52
C VAL A 85 -9.96 -1.47 -4.49
N ILE A 86 -11.13 -1.75 -3.93
CA ILE A 86 -11.71 -0.90 -2.89
C ILE A 86 -10.78 -0.84 -1.68
N GLY A 87 -10.26 -1.99 -1.23
CA GLY A 87 -9.27 -2.07 -0.16
C GLY A 87 -8.02 -1.23 -0.47
N CYS A 88 -7.42 -1.39 -1.65
CA CYS A 88 -6.25 -0.63 -2.06
C CYS A 88 -6.48 0.88 -2.09
N ILE A 89 -7.65 1.35 -2.55
CA ILE A 89 -7.95 2.78 -2.63
C ILE A 89 -8.12 3.38 -1.23
N PHE A 90 -8.89 2.75 -0.35
CA PHE A 90 -9.30 3.38 0.92
C PHE A 90 -8.45 3.00 2.13
N ALA A 91 -8.01 1.75 2.23
CA ALA A 91 -7.24 1.27 3.38
C ALA A 91 -5.74 1.56 3.26
N GLY A 92 -5.27 1.92 2.06
CA GLY A 92 -3.86 2.18 1.77
C GLY A 92 -3.06 0.87 1.68
N ALA A 93 -2.21 0.79 0.66
CA ALA A 93 -1.09 -0.13 0.59
C ALA A 93 0.20 0.69 0.64
#